data_AF-A0A0S8CSE4-F1
#
_entry.id   AF-A0A0S8CSE4-F1
#
_cell.length_a   1.000
_cell.length_b   1.000
_cell.length_c   1.000
_cell.angle_alpha   90.00
_cell.angle_beta   90.00
_cell.angle_gamma   90.00
#
_symmetry.space_group_name_H-M   'P 1'
#
loop_
_entity.id
_entity.type
_entity.pdbx_description
1 polymer ?
#
loop_
_entity_poly.entity_id
_entity_poly.type
_entity_poly.pdbx_seq_one_letter_code
_entity_poly.pdbx_strand_id
1 'polypeptide(L)'
;MLNEKQEEILESIWSVGDRQNNTIEAVRKRSSVDFTDADLDDLEQQQLVVRNQDKISLANKGKAIAEIIIRRHRLAEILVSSI
;
A
#
# COMPACT_ATOMS: atom_id res chain seq x y z
N MET A 1 -10.04 4.31 -11.53
CA MET A 1 -10.24 3.17 -10.59
C MET A 1 -8.86 2.61 -10.31
N LEU A 2 -8.54 2.27 -9.05
CA LEU A 2 -7.28 1.59 -8.76
C LEU A 2 -7.37 0.14 -9.25
N ASN A 3 -6.28 -0.36 -9.81
CA ASN A 3 -6.15 -1.78 -10.12
C ASN A 3 -5.82 -2.57 -8.84
N GLU A 4 -6.18 -3.85 -8.79
CA GLU A 4 -5.89 -4.76 -7.66
C GLU A 4 -4.40 -4.72 -7.26
N LYS A 5 -3.50 -4.62 -8.24
CA LYS A 5 -2.06 -4.44 -8.03
C LYS A 5 -1.73 -3.16 -7.25
N GLN A 6 -2.39 -2.05 -7.55
CA GLN A 6 -2.16 -0.77 -6.86
C GLN A 6 -2.74 -0.80 -5.44
N GLU A 7 -3.87 -1.49 -5.23
CA GLU A 7 -4.44 -1.72 -3.91
C GLU A 7 -3.48 -2.52 -3.02
N GLU A 8 -2.94 -3.63 -3.53
CA GLU A 8 -1.93 -4.46 -2.84
C GLU A 8 -0.67 -3.67 -2.48
N ILE A 9 -0.17 -2.83 -3.39
CA ILE A 9 1.00 -1.97 -3.13
C ILE A 9 0.70 -1.02 -1.97
N LEU A 10 -0.46 -0.34 -1.99
CA LEU A 10 -0.86 0.60 -0.93
C LEU A 10 -1.02 -0.09 0.42
N GLU A 11 -1.62 -1.28 0.45
CA GLU A 11 -1.76 -2.10 1.65
C GLU A 11 -0.41 -2.56 2.20
N SER A 12 0.52 -2.91 1.31
CA SER A 12 1.88 -3.30 1.68
C SER A 12 2.64 -2.13 2.31
N ILE A 13 2.56 -0.94 1.70
CA ILE A 13 3.18 0.29 2.24
C ILE A 13 2.53 0.65 3.58
N TRP A 14 1.20 0.56 3.71
CA TRP A 14 0.50 0.79 4.97
C TRP A 14 0.96 -0.18 6.06
N SER A 15 1.04 -1.46 5.74
CA SER A 15 1.43 -2.52 6.68
C SER A 15 2.88 -2.42 7.13
N VAL A 16 3.76 -1.82 6.31
CA VAL A 16 5.14 -1.50 6.65
C VAL A 16 5.23 -0.18 7.45
N GLY A 17 4.19 0.65 7.42
CA GLY A 17 4.11 1.96 8.07
C GLY A 17 4.51 1.97 9.56
N ASP A 18 5.02 3.14 9.97
CA ASP A 18 5.57 3.54 11.29
C ASP A 18 6.71 2.67 11.87
N ARG A 19 6.90 1.45 11.38
CA ARG A 19 8.15 0.71 11.61
C ARG A 19 9.24 1.49 10.88
N GLN A 20 10.36 1.78 11.55
CA GLN A 20 11.48 2.57 11.02
C GLN A 20 12.14 2.05 9.71
N ASN A 21 11.55 1.04 9.07
CA ASN A 21 12.05 0.31 7.92
C ASN A 21 11.07 0.32 6.73
N ASN A 22 10.69 1.52 6.33
CA ASN A 22 9.83 1.82 5.17
C ASN A 22 10.62 1.98 3.86
N THR A 23 11.65 1.17 3.68
CA THR A 23 12.42 1.12 2.44
C THR A 23 11.64 0.42 1.33
N ILE A 24 11.91 0.78 0.07
CA ILE A 24 11.25 0.17 -1.09
C ILE A 24 11.46 -1.35 -1.11
N GLU A 25 12.65 -1.82 -0.73
CA GLU A 25 12.95 -3.25 -0.60
C GLU A 25 12.10 -3.94 0.48
N ALA A 26 11.89 -3.29 1.63
CA ALA A 26 11.07 -3.86 2.71
C ALA A 26 9.60 -3.98 2.30
N VAL A 27 9.08 -2.99 1.56
CA VAL A 27 7.74 -3.05 0.97
C VAL A 27 7.65 -4.14 -0.07
N ARG A 28 8.63 -4.25 -0.98
CA ARG A 28 8.64 -5.29 -2.01
C ARG A 28 8.69 -6.71 -1.41
N LYS A 29 9.43 -6.92 -0.33
CA LYS A 29 9.47 -8.22 0.39
C LYS A 29 8.15 -8.59 1.08
N ARG A 30 7.34 -7.60 1.44
CA ARG A 30 6.05 -7.81 2.12
C ARG A 30 4.86 -7.82 1.18
N SER A 31 5.02 -7.21 0.00
CA SER A 31 3.98 -7.18 -0.99
C SER A 31 3.79 -8.55 -1.61
N SER A 32 2.55 -8.97 -1.77
CA SER A 32 2.22 -10.20 -2.49
C SER A 32 2.36 -10.03 -4.01
N VAL A 33 2.55 -8.79 -4.48
CA VAL A 33 2.68 -8.43 -5.88
C VAL A 33 4.04 -7.83 -6.19
N ASP A 34 4.64 -8.28 -7.29
CA ASP A 34 5.80 -7.62 -7.85
C ASP A 34 5.39 -6.31 -8.53
N PHE A 35 5.96 -5.20 -8.04
CA PHE A 35 5.79 -3.88 -8.61
C PHE A 35 7.13 -3.33 -9.10
N THR A 36 7.10 -2.58 -10.19
CA THR A 36 8.24 -1.93 -10.83
C THR A 36 8.31 -0.46 -10.41
N ASP A 37 9.43 0.21 -10.69
CA ASP A 37 9.52 1.66 -10.49
C ASP A 37 8.50 2.45 -11.31
N ALA A 38 8.09 1.94 -12.48
CA ALA A 38 7.01 2.55 -13.26
C ALA A 38 5.66 2.52 -12.52
N ASP A 39 5.35 1.43 -11.81
CA ASP A 39 4.14 1.35 -10.98
C ASP A 39 4.19 2.36 -9.82
N LEU A 40 5.38 2.59 -9.24
CA LEU A 40 5.58 3.58 -8.20
C LEU A 40 5.47 5.01 -8.73
N ASP A 41 6.00 5.27 -9.93
CA ASP A 41 5.86 6.54 -10.64
C ASP A 41 4.39 6.90 -10.88
N ASP A 42 3.60 5.94 -11.34
CA ASP A 42 2.15 6.11 -11.51
C ASP A 42 1.45 6.47 -10.20
N LEU A 43 1.80 5.78 -9.10
CA LEU A 43 1.24 6.06 -7.77
C LEU A 43 1.67 7.44 -7.23
N GLU A 44 2.89 7.87 -7.54
CA GLU A 44 3.41 9.18 -7.14
C GLU A 44 2.77 10.30 -7.96
N GLN A 45 2.61 10.13 -9.27
CA GLN A 45 1.87 11.07 -10.13
C GLN A 45 0.42 11.24 -9.68
N GLN A 46 -0.19 10.16 -9.18
CA GLN A 46 -1.54 10.19 -8.61
C GLN A 46 -1.62 10.79 -7.20
N GLN A 47 -0.47 11.20 -6.64
CA GLN A 47 -0.29 11.73 -5.28
C GLN A 47 -0.75 10.75 -4.19
N LEU A 48 -0.56 9.45 -4.42
CA LEU A 48 -0.93 8.39 -3.48
C LEU A 48 0.26 7.99 -2.61
N VAL A 49 1.46 8.01 -3.16
CA VAL A 49 2.70 7.71 -2.45
C VAL A 49 3.66 8.89 -2.55
N VAL A 50 4.58 8.97 -1.59
CA VAL A 50 5.71 9.90 -1.58
C VAL A 50 6.96 9.05 -1.49
N ARG A 51 7.85 9.20 -2.47
CA ARG A 51 9.18 8.59 -2.44
C ARG A 51 10.19 9.59 -1.86
N ASN A 52 11.08 9.11 -1.02
CA ASN A 52 12.15 9.89 -0.44
C ASN A 52 13.43 9.07 -0.43
N GLN A 53 14.24 9.23 -1.49
CA GLN A 53 15.42 8.43 -1.77
C GLN A 53 15.10 6.93 -1.77
N ASP A 54 15.46 6.23 -0.68
CA ASP A 54 15.27 4.77 -0.53
C ASP A 54 13.94 4.41 0.16
N LYS A 55 13.23 5.41 0.68
CA LYS A 55 12.01 5.21 1.47
C LYS A 55 10.77 5.54 0.67
N ILE A 56 9.70 4.81 0.97
CA ILE A 56 8.38 5.06 0.42
C ILE A 56 7.37 5.21 1.55
N SER A 57 6.48 6.18 1.43
CA SER A 57 5.42 6.45 2.40
C SER A 57 4.13 6.82 1.70
N LEU A 58 3.00 6.61 2.36
CA LEU A 58 1.71 7.03 1.83
C LEU A 58 1.56 8.55 1.95
N ALA A 59 1.14 9.19 0.86
CA ALA A 59 0.65 10.55 0.89
C ALA A 59 -0.71 10.61 1.60
N ASN A 60 -1.19 11.79 1.97
CA ASN A 60 -2.51 11.95 2.62
C ASN A 60 -3.65 11.27 1.85
N LYS A 61 -3.64 11.39 0.52
CA LYS A 61 -4.64 10.76 -0.35
C LYS A 61 -4.50 9.24 -0.40
N GLY A 62 -3.29 8.72 -0.52
CA GLY A 62 -3.04 7.27 -0.47
C GLY A 62 -3.35 6.67 0.89
N LYS A 63 -3.14 7.41 1.98
CA LYS A 63 -3.51 7.01 3.35
C LYS A 63 -5.02 6.82 3.48
N ALA A 64 -5.82 7.76 2.98
CA ALA A 64 -7.28 7.64 3.00
C ALA A 64 -7.77 6.42 2.19
N ILE A 65 -7.16 6.15 1.03
CA ILE A 65 -7.51 4.99 0.20
C ILE A 65 -7.09 3.68 0.87
N ALA A 66 -5.85 3.59 1.35
CA ALA A 66 -5.34 2.43 2.06
C ALA A 66 -6.17 2.09 3.31
N GLU A 67 -6.63 3.10 4.06
CA GLU A 67 -7.54 2.88 5.21
C GLU A 67 -8.85 2.20 4.78
N ILE A 68 -9.43 2.62 3.65
CA ILE A 68 -10.66 2.02 3.11
C ILE A 68 -10.41 0.57 2.70
N ILE A 69 -9.31 0.30 1.99
CA ILE A 69 -8.92 -1.05 1.54
C ILE A 69 -8.78 -1.99 2.74
N ILE A 70 -8.01 -1.58 3.75
CA ILE A 70 -7.74 -2.40 4.94
C ILE A 70 -9.01 -2.60 5.77
N ARG A 71 -9.85 -1.56 5.90
CA ARG A 71 -11.16 -1.71 6.54
C ARG A 71 -12.02 -2.74 5.81
N ARG A 72 -12.03 -2.73 4.47
CA ARG A 72 -12.77 -3.69 3.66
C ARG A 72 -12.27 -5.11 3.88
N HIS A 73 -10.96 -5.34 3.84
CA HIS A 73 -10.35 -6.65 4.09
C HIS A 73 -10.68 -7.17 5.49
N ARG A 74 -10.52 -6.33 6.52
CA ARG A 74 -10.84 -6.71 7.89
C ARG A 74 -12.31 -7.07 8.09
N LEU A 75 -13.23 -6.32 7.46
CA LEU A 75 -14.66 -6.65 7.50
C LEU A 75 -14.97 -7.98 6.81
N ALA A 76 -14.31 -8.27 5.68
CA ALA A 76 -14.44 -9.54 4.99
C ALA A 76 -13.90 -10.71 5.83
N GLU A 77 -12.74 -10.56 6.46
CA GLU A 77 -12.18 -11.57 7.38
C GLU A 77 -13.11 -11.86 8.56
N ILE A 78 -13.68 -10.81 9.17
CA ILE A 78 -14.64 -10.95 10.28
C ILE A 78 -15.89 -11.68 9.80
N LEU A 79 -16.43 -11.33 8.63
CA LEU A 79 -17.62 -11.97 8.08
C LEU A 79 -17.39 -13.47 7.85
N VAL A 80 -16.26 -13.84 7.25
CA VAL A 80 -15.88 -15.24 7.01
C VAL A 80 -15.67 -15.99 8.33
N SER A 81 -15.10 -15.34 9.34
CA SER A 81 -14.83 -15.96 10.65
C SER A 81 -16.06 -16.03 11.56
N SER A 82 -17.17 -15.36 11.20
CA SER A 82 -18.41 -15.28 12.00
C SER A 82 -19.50 -16.25 11.50
N ILE A 83 -19.17 -17.12 10.55
CA ILE A 83 -20.02 -18.21 10.01
C ILE A 83 -19.51 -19.54 10.57
#